data_AF-A0AAD8JRL3-F1
#
_entry.id   AF-A0AAD8JRL3-F1
#
_cell.length_a   1.000
_cell.length_b   1.000
_cell.length_c   1.000
_cell.angle_alpha   90.00
_cell.angle_beta   90.00
_cell.angle_gamma   90.00
#
_symmetry.space_group_name_H-M   'P 1'
#
loop_
_entity.id
_entity.type
_entity.pdbx_description
1 polymer ?
#
loop_
_entity_poly.entity_id
_entity_poly.type
_entity_poly.pdbx_seq_one_letter_code
_entity_poly.pdbx_strand_id
1 'polypeptide(L)'
;MKMPLNDAKQLGHHRILFSDVVVTRKRNLFWGRNWRFLDIRMASGILFFHVLALFAPFTFAWDAFWIAFVMSLLSGILGITMCYHRLLSHRSLKLPKWLEYTCAYLGVLAIQRDPIYWVSMHRYHHQYVDLDKDPHTPTYGFWFSHMGWLFDSGYIMEKVNAR
;
A
#
# COMPACT_ATOMS: atom_id res chain seq x y z
N MET A 1 5.28 -22.63 12.27
CA MET A 1 4.47 -23.75 12.78
C MET A 1 3.03 -23.51 12.36
N LYS A 2 2.43 -24.34 11.49
CA LYS A 2 1.04 -24.16 11.03
C LYS A 2 0.09 -24.53 12.17
N MET A 3 -0.75 -23.60 12.61
CA MET A 3 -1.71 -23.83 13.69
C MET A 3 -2.92 -24.64 13.15
N PRO A 4 -3.44 -25.64 13.87
CA PRO A 4 -4.61 -26.40 13.45
C PRO A 4 -5.85 -25.52 13.30
N LEU A 5 -6.66 -25.78 12.27
CA LEU A 5 -7.84 -24.98 11.91
C LEU A 5 -8.92 -24.92 13.01
N ASN A 6 -9.05 -25.96 13.83
CA ASN A 6 -10.03 -26.00 14.91
C ASN A 6 -9.65 -25.07 16.08
N ASP A 7 -8.36 -24.98 16.42
CA ASP A 7 -7.86 -24.09 17.48
C ASP A 7 -7.94 -22.62 17.03
N ALA A 8 -7.72 -22.37 15.73
CA ALA A 8 -7.88 -21.06 15.11
C ALA A 8 -9.31 -20.52 15.26
N LYS A 9 -10.32 -21.37 15.06
CA LYS A 9 -11.73 -20.97 15.13
C LYS A 9 -12.16 -20.59 16.56
N GLN A 10 -11.63 -21.26 17.58
CA GLN A 10 -11.90 -20.94 18.99
C GLN A 10 -11.26 -19.61 19.43
N LEU A 11 -10.15 -19.21 18.81
CA LEU A 11 -9.49 -17.91 19.03
C LEU A 11 -10.09 -16.78 18.17
N GLY A 12 -11.14 -17.06 17.39
CA GLY A 12 -11.75 -16.10 16.46
C GLY A 12 -10.89 -15.82 15.22
N HIS A 13 -9.89 -16.66 14.95
CA HIS A 13 -9.08 -16.60 13.74
C HIS A 13 -9.83 -17.20 12.56
N HIS A 14 -9.64 -16.61 11.39
CA HIS A 14 -10.22 -17.07 10.14
C HIS A 14 -9.22 -16.86 9.00
N ARG A 15 -9.37 -17.61 7.91
CA ARG A 15 -8.57 -17.38 6.71
C ARG A 15 -9.11 -16.21 5.92
N ILE A 16 -8.23 -15.45 5.30
CA ILE A 16 -8.64 -14.50 4.27
C ILE A 16 -9.17 -15.30 3.07
N LEU A 17 -10.27 -14.82 2.48
CA LEU A 17 -10.89 -15.47 1.33
C LEU A 17 -9.85 -15.64 0.20
N PHE A 18 -9.74 -16.87 -0.33
CA PHE A 18 -8.75 -17.26 -1.34
C PHE A 18 -7.26 -17.12 -0.93
N SER A 19 -6.94 -17.15 0.37
CA SER A 19 -5.57 -17.08 0.88
C SER A 19 -5.28 -18.15 1.94
N ASP A 20 -4.01 -18.54 2.06
CA ASP A 20 -3.50 -19.39 3.15
C ASP A 20 -3.16 -18.60 4.42
N VAL A 21 -3.24 -17.27 4.39
CA VAL A 21 -3.01 -16.42 5.56
C VAL A 21 -4.18 -16.53 6.53
N VAL A 22 -3.85 -16.77 7.79
CA VAL A 22 -4.80 -16.76 8.91
C VAL A 22 -4.73 -15.40 9.60
N VAL A 23 -5.89 -14.79 9.79
CA VAL A 23 -6.05 -13.58 10.62
C VAL A 23 -5.91 -13.99 12.07
N THR A 24 -4.79 -13.63 12.69
CA THR A 24 -4.46 -13.95 14.08
C THR A 24 -4.65 -12.77 15.02
N ARG A 25 -4.81 -11.57 14.49
CA ARG A 25 -4.90 -10.34 15.26
C ARG A 25 -6.09 -9.50 14.80
N LYS A 26 -6.71 -8.77 15.71
CA LYS A 26 -7.78 -7.80 15.39
C LYS A 26 -7.26 -6.39 15.60
N ARG A 27 -7.55 -5.50 14.66
CA ARG A 27 -7.27 -4.06 14.77
C ARG A 27 -8.51 -3.28 14.36
N ASN A 28 -8.89 -2.29 15.17
CA ASN A 28 -10.00 -1.41 14.83
C ASN A 28 -9.58 -0.45 13.71
N LEU A 29 -10.31 -0.53 12.59
CA LEU A 29 -10.03 0.20 11.37
C LEU A 29 -10.56 1.63 11.34
N PHE A 30 -11.33 2.07 12.33
CA PHE A 30 -11.97 3.39 12.32
C PHE A 30 -12.15 3.97 13.71
N TRP A 31 -12.64 3.15 14.64
CA TRP A 31 -13.05 3.58 15.98
C TRP A 31 -11.92 3.49 16.99
N GLY A 32 -11.91 4.42 17.97
CA GLY A 32 -11.00 4.39 19.12
C GLY A 32 -9.52 4.60 18.80
N ARG A 33 -9.22 5.16 17.63
CA ARG A 33 -7.84 5.49 17.21
C ARG A 33 -7.56 6.99 17.31
N ASN A 34 -6.29 7.31 17.48
CA ASN A 34 -5.76 8.66 17.37
C ASN A 34 -5.44 8.97 15.92
N TRP A 35 -6.38 9.59 15.20
CA TRP A 35 -6.18 10.04 13.82
C TRP A 35 -5.13 11.16 13.78
N ARG A 36 -4.00 10.91 13.13
CA ARG A 36 -2.97 11.92 12.93
C ARG A 36 -3.29 12.76 11.71
N PHE A 37 -2.67 13.94 11.63
CA PHE A 37 -2.84 14.84 10.49
C PHE A 37 -2.54 14.16 9.15
N LEU A 38 -1.51 13.30 9.09
CA LEU A 38 -1.17 12.55 7.88
C LEU A 38 -2.27 11.56 7.47
N ASP A 39 -2.89 10.89 8.44
CA ASP A 39 -3.96 9.91 8.21
C ASP A 39 -5.19 10.61 7.61
N ILE A 40 -5.58 11.74 8.21
CA ILE A 40 -6.70 12.57 7.75
C ILE A 40 -6.40 13.09 6.35
N ARG A 41 -5.19 13.61 6.10
CA ARG A 41 -4.79 14.11 4.77
C ARG A 41 -4.89 13.02 3.71
N MET A 42 -4.41 11.81 4.00
CA MET A 42 -4.48 10.68 3.06
C MET A 42 -5.92 10.22 2.83
N ALA A 43 -6.71 10.09 3.90
CA ALA A 43 -8.12 9.71 3.81
C ALA A 43 -8.93 10.74 2.99
N SER A 44 -8.76 12.03 3.28
CA SER A 44 -9.41 13.11 2.55
C SER A 44 -8.98 13.15 1.08
N GLY A 45 -7.69 12.97 0.79
CA GLY A 45 -7.20 12.93 -0.60
C GLY A 45 -7.80 11.77 -1.40
N ILE A 46 -7.81 10.57 -0.82
CA ILE A 46 -8.42 9.39 -1.45
C ILE A 46 -9.92 9.62 -1.66
N LEU A 47 -10.64 10.07 -0.64
CA LEU A 47 -12.07 10.36 -0.74
C LEU A 47 -12.36 11.40 -1.82
N PHE A 48 -11.59 12.48 -1.88
CA PHE A 48 -11.73 13.54 -2.87
C PHE A 48 -11.64 12.99 -4.31
N PHE A 49 -10.60 12.21 -4.62
CA PHE A 49 -10.46 11.63 -5.96
C PHE A 49 -11.57 10.63 -6.30
N HIS A 50 -12.08 9.87 -5.33
CA HIS A 50 -13.18 8.93 -5.57
C HIS A 50 -14.51 9.66 -5.81
N VAL A 51 -14.77 10.76 -5.07
CA VAL A 51 -15.94 11.62 -5.32
C VAL A 51 -15.83 12.27 -6.70
N LEU A 52 -14.65 12.75 -7.09
CA LEU A 52 -14.44 13.29 -8.44
C LEU A 52 -14.68 12.24 -9.54
N ALA A 53 -14.30 10.97 -9.31
CA ALA A 53 -14.51 9.90 -10.28
C ALA A 53 -16.00 9.64 -10.59
N LEU A 54 -16.91 9.97 -9.68
CA LEU A 54 -18.36 9.87 -9.93
C LEU A 54 -18.84 10.82 -11.03
N PHE A 55 -18.09 11.88 -11.33
CA PHE A 55 -18.43 12.83 -12.39
C PHE A 55 -17.91 12.40 -13.78
N ALA A 56 -17.07 11.37 -13.87
CA ALA A 56 -16.46 10.92 -15.12
C ALA A 56 -17.46 10.65 -16.26
N PRO A 57 -18.67 10.07 -16.04
CA PRO A 57 -19.64 9.86 -17.11
C PRO A 57 -20.14 11.15 -17.77
N PHE A 58 -20.13 12.28 -17.04
CA PHE A 58 -20.62 13.57 -17.53
C PHE A 58 -19.55 14.39 -18.24
N THR A 59 -18.27 14.03 -18.08
CA THR A 59 -17.11 14.76 -18.63
C THR A 59 -16.24 13.87 -19.50
N PHE A 60 -16.77 12.75 -20.01
CA PHE A 60 -16.00 11.76 -20.74
C PHE A 60 -15.53 12.32 -22.10
N ALA A 61 -14.24 12.13 -22.39
CA ALA A 61 -13.64 12.42 -23.68
C ALA A 61 -12.61 11.34 -24.01
N TRP A 62 -12.58 10.89 -25.27
CA TRP A 62 -11.67 9.83 -25.72
C TRP A 62 -10.19 10.19 -25.55
N ASP A 63 -9.83 11.44 -25.83
CA ASP A 63 -8.44 11.91 -25.64
C ASP A 63 -8.03 11.86 -24.17
N ALA A 64 -8.92 12.29 -23.26
CA ALA A 64 -8.69 12.23 -21.83
C ALA A 64 -8.58 10.78 -21.33
N PHE A 65 -9.39 9.87 -21.87
CA PHE A 65 -9.28 8.44 -21.58
C PHE A 65 -7.91 7.89 -21.98
N TRP A 66 -7.43 8.17 -23.20
CA TRP A 66 -6.14 7.67 -23.65
C TRP A 66 -4.97 8.26 -22.87
N ILE A 67 -5.03 9.55 -22.53
CA ILE A 67 -4.05 10.18 -21.64
C ILE A 67 -4.05 9.48 -20.27
N ALA A 68 -5.21 9.27 -19.65
CA ALA A 68 -5.32 8.59 -18.37
C ALA A 68 -4.80 7.14 -18.45
N PHE A 69 -5.14 6.43 -19.51
CA PHE A 69 -4.69 5.06 -19.75
C PHE A 69 -3.16 4.98 -19.87
N VAL A 70 -2.56 5.78 -20.76
CA VAL A 70 -1.10 5.81 -20.95
C VAL A 70 -0.40 6.23 -19.67
N MET A 71 -0.88 7.28 -18.99
CA MET A 71 -0.31 7.72 -17.72
C MET A 71 -0.44 6.65 -16.64
N SER A 72 -1.50 5.84 -16.63
CA SER A 72 -1.65 4.72 -15.68
C SER A 72 -0.58 3.63 -15.92
N LEU A 73 -0.26 3.34 -17.18
CA LEU A 73 0.80 2.38 -17.54
C LEU A 73 2.18 2.93 -17.20
N LEU A 74 2.46 4.20 -17.53
CA LEU A 74 3.75 4.83 -17.24
C LEU A 74 3.99 4.93 -15.72
N SER A 75 3.02 5.41 -14.96
CA SER A 75 3.17 5.56 -13.51
C SER A 75 3.13 4.23 -12.76
N GLY A 76 2.24 3.30 -13.13
CA GLY A 76 2.09 2.00 -12.47
C GLY A 76 3.15 0.97 -12.86
N ILE A 77 3.38 0.78 -14.17
CA ILE A 77 4.31 -0.25 -14.65
C ILE A 77 5.75 0.29 -14.59
N LEU A 78 6.04 1.43 -15.23
CA LEU A 78 7.41 1.94 -15.24
C LEU A 78 7.80 2.58 -13.89
N GLY A 79 6.90 3.40 -13.32
CA GLY A 79 7.13 4.08 -12.05
C GLY A 79 7.15 3.14 -10.84
N ILE A 80 6.02 2.50 -10.52
CA ILE A 80 5.93 1.65 -9.33
C ILE A 80 6.62 0.31 -9.53
N THR A 81 6.21 -0.45 -10.54
CA THR A 81 6.65 -1.86 -10.69
C THR A 81 8.12 -1.98 -11.09
N MET A 82 8.57 -1.22 -12.10
CA MET A 82 9.95 -1.30 -12.57
C MET A 82 10.90 -0.45 -11.73
N CYS A 83 10.53 0.80 -11.42
CA CYS A 83 11.42 1.70 -10.69
C CYS A 83 11.35 1.48 -9.17
N TYR A 84 10.25 1.82 -8.50
CA TYR A 84 10.21 1.78 -7.02
C TYR A 84 10.45 0.37 -6.48
N HIS A 85 9.78 -0.62 -7.08
CA HIS A 85 9.87 -2.01 -6.64
C HIS A 85 11.18 -2.67 -7.08
N ARG A 86 11.39 -2.91 -8.38
CA ARG A 86 12.54 -3.70 -8.86
C ARG A 86 13.88 -2.96 -8.76
N LEU A 87 13.95 -1.73 -9.25
CA LEU A 87 15.20 -0.96 -9.30
C LEU A 87 15.61 -0.40 -7.93
N LEU A 88 14.72 0.34 -7.25
CA LEU A 88 15.08 1.05 -6.02
C LEU A 88 15.01 0.14 -4.79
N SER A 89 13.98 -0.68 -4.66
CA SER A 89 13.83 -1.54 -3.47
C SER A 89 14.70 -2.79 -3.54
N HIS A 90 14.61 -3.56 -4.63
CA HIS A 90 15.32 -4.83 -4.78
C HIS A 90 16.67 -4.74 -5.49
N ARG A 91 17.02 -3.58 -6.09
CA ARG A 91 18.30 -3.40 -6.83
C ARG A 91 18.51 -4.44 -7.93
N SER A 92 17.43 -4.96 -8.52
CA SER A 92 17.49 -6.04 -9.52
C SER A 92 17.81 -5.56 -10.94
N LEU A 93 17.93 -4.25 -11.13
CA LEU A 93 18.20 -3.58 -12.41
C LEU A 93 19.28 -2.50 -12.19
N LYS A 94 19.97 -2.10 -13.26
CA LYS A 94 20.84 -0.93 -13.29
C LYS A 94 20.48 -0.08 -14.49
N LEU A 95 20.16 1.18 -14.27
CA LEU A 95 19.82 2.15 -15.32
C LEU A 95 20.79 3.33 -15.26
N PRO A 96 21.02 4.04 -16.39
CA PRO A 96 21.68 5.33 -16.34
C PRO A 96 20.84 6.33 -15.52
N LYS A 97 21.50 7.28 -14.85
CA LYS A 97 20.85 8.14 -13.84
C LYS A 97 19.69 8.97 -14.37
N TRP A 98 19.78 9.47 -15.61
CA TRP A 98 18.68 10.23 -16.22
C TRP A 98 17.40 9.38 -16.34
N LEU A 99 17.53 8.11 -16.68
CA LEU A 99 16.39 7.19 -16.83
C LEU A 99 15.88 6.72 -15.46
N GLU A 100 16.78 6.45 -14.51
CA GLU A 100 16.40 6.17 -13.11
C GLU A 100 15.54 7.32 -12.54
N TYR A 101 15.96 8.57 -12.72
CA TYR A 101 15.23 9.74 -12.25
C TYR A 101 13.92 9.97 -13.00
N THR A 102 13.90 9.75 -14.32
CA THR A 102 12.67 9.84 -15.12
C THR A 102 11.63 8.82 -14.62
N CYS A 103 12.02 7.55 -14.45
CA CYS A 103 11.11 6.53 -13.96
C CYS A 103 10.70 6.80 -12.50
N ALA A 104 11.59 7.30 -11.66
CA ALA A 104 11.26 7.66 -10.28
C ALA A 104 10.22 8.80 -10.23
N TYR A 105 10.33 9.78 -11.12
CA TYR A 105 9.35 10.85 -11.28
C TYR A 105 7.99 10.31 -11.75
N LEU A 106 7.97 9.42 -12.74
CA LEU A 106 6.74 8.72 -13.14
C LEU A 106 6.09 7.96 -11.97
N GLY A 107 6.90 7.38 -11.07
CA GLY A 107 6.42 6.75 -9.84
C GLY A 107 5.73 7.72 -8.88
N VAL A 108 6.21 8.97 -8.77
CA VAL A 108 5.55 10.00 -7.95
C VAL A 108 4.14 10.29 -8.46
N LEU A 109 3.94 10.26 -9.78
CA LEU A 109 2.63 10.48 -10.41
C LEU A 109 1.61 9.38 -10.09
N ALA A 110 2.03 8.22 -9.56
CA ALA A 110 1.12 7.17 -9.10
C ALA A 110 0.48 7.48 -7.73
N ILE A 111 0.90 8.55 -7.05
CA ILE A 111 0.33 9.00 -5.75
C ILE A 111 0.44 7.92 -4.66
N GLN A 112 1.52 7.12 -4.68
CA GLN A 112 1.81 6.10 -3.66
C GLN A 112 2.85 6.56 -2.62
N ARG A 113 2.94 7.88 -2.41
CA ARG A 113 4.00 8.57 -1.64
C ARG A 113 5.36 8.61 -2.35
N ASP A 114 6.29 9.33 -1.73
CA ASP A 114 7.62 9.58 -2.24
C ASP A 114 8.48 8.30 -2.30
N PRO A 115 9.52 8.26 -3.14
CA PRO A 115 10.32 7.05 -3.35
C PRO A 115 11.03 6.58 -2.09
N ILE A 116 11.44 7.50 -1.20
CA ILE A 116 12.13 7.14 0.05
C ILE A 116 11.17 6.37 0.95
N TYR A 117 9.95 6.91 1.15
CA TYR A 117 8.94 6.24 1.94
C TYR A 117 8.56 4.88 1.34
N TRP A 118 8.21 4.82 0.05
CA TRP A 118 7.74 3.59 -0.59
C TRP A 118 8.80 2.49 -0.48
N VAL A 119 10.06 2.79 -0.81
CA VAL A 119 11.17 1.84 -0.75
C VAL A 119 11.44 1.36 0.67
N SER A 120 11.43 2.26 1.65
CA SER A 120 11.61 1.89 3.06
C SER A 120 10.49 0.94 3.51
N MET A 121 9.23 1.29 3.27
CA MET A 121 8.08 0.46 3.66
C MET A 121 8.13 -0.92 3.02
N HIS A 122 8.43 -0.98 1.72
CA HIS A 122 8.54 -2.24 0.98
C HIS A 122 9.65 -3.14 1.51
N ARG A 123 10.82 -2.57 1.84
CA ARG A 123 11.93 -3.31 2.45
C ARG A 123 11.57 -3.81 3.86
N TYR A 124 10.91 -2.98 4.67
CA TYR A 124 10.41 -3.39 5.99
C TYR A 124 9.42 -4.55 5.88
N HIS A 125 8.48 -4.50 4.92
CA HIS A 125 7.57 -5.61 4.66
C HIS A 125 8.33 -6.89 4.33
N HIS A 126 9.26 -6.86 3.36
CA HIS A 126 10.04 -8.04 3.00
C HIS A 126 10.91 -8.60 4.13
N GLN A 127 11.43 -7.73 5.00
CA GLN A 127 12.23 -8.14 6.15
C GLN A 127 11.39 -8.82 7.24
N TYR A 128 10.11 -8.45 7.36
CA TYR A 128 9.26 -8.87 8.48
C TYR A 128 7.95 -9.54 8.06
N VAL A 129 7.83 -10.05 6.82
CA VAL A 129 6.61 -10.61 6.24
C VAL A 129 5.81 -11.43 7.26
N ASP A 130 4.55 -11.05 7.46
CA ASP A 130 3.60 -11.70 8.38
C ASP A 130 3.96 -11.67 9.88
N LEU A 131 5.07 -11.02 10.26
CA LEU A 131 5.48 -10.82 11.65
C LEU A 131 4.93 -9.51 12.23
N ASP A 132 5.22 -9.26 13.51
CA ASP A 132 4.74 -8.07 14.22
C ASP A 132 5.24 -6.76 13.63
N LYS A 133 6.42 -6.73 13.02
CA LYS A 133 7.03 -5.51 12.45
C LYS A 133 6.64 -5.26 10.98
N ASP A 134 5.84 -6.14 10.37
CA ASP A 134 5.34 -5.91 9.01
C ASP A 134 4.29 -4.78 8.98
N PRO A 135 4.57 -3.71 8.23
CA PRO A 135 3.74 -2.51 8.22
C PRO A 135 2.35 -2.69 7.61
N HIS A 136 2.12 -3.74 6.83
CA HIS A 136 0.82 -4.00 6.22
C HIS A 136 0.49 -5.49 6.26
N THR A 137 0.78 -6.09 7.41
CA THR A 137 0.60 -7.53 7.61
C THR A 137 -0.85 -7.98 7.39
N PRO A 138 -1.07 -9.02 6.58
CA PRO A 138 -2.40 -9.61 6.35
C PRO A 138 -2.94 -10.35 7.59
N THR A 139 -2.13 -10.60 8.61
CA THR A 139 -2.55 -11.22 9.87
C THR A 139 -3.53 -10.35 10.69
N TYR A 140 -3.67 -9.05 10.38
CA TYR A 140 -4.74 -8.18 10.90
C TYR A 140 -6.02 -8.20 10.06
N GLY A 141 -6.04 -8.96 8.96
CA GLY A 141 -7.17 -9.10 8.05
C GLY A 141 -7.01 -8.34 6.73
N PHE A 142 -7.79 -8.78 5.74
CA PHE A 142 -7.76 -8.26 4.37
C PHE A 142 -7.87 -6.74 4.29
N TRP A 143 -8.86 -6.16 4.96
CA TRP A 143 -9.08 -4.72 4.89
C TRP A 143 -7.93 -3.90 5.49
N PHE A 144 -7.25 -4.43 6.50
CA PHE A 144 -6.09 -3.77 7.07
C PHE A 144 -4.91 -3.79 6.11
N SER A 145 -4.54 -4.96 5.57
CA SER A 145 -3.40 -5.07 4.64
C SER A 145 -3.67 -4.42 3.28
N HIS A 146 -4.94 -4.36 2.86
CA HIS A 146 -5.32 -3.74 1.59
C HIS A 146 -5.25 -2.20 1.65
N MET A 147 -5.89 -1.58 2.64
CA MET A 147 -6.01 -0.10 2.72
C MET A 147 -5.85 0.46 4.13
N GLY A 148 -6.23 -0.29 5.16
CA GLY A 148 -6.29 0.23 6.53
C GLY A 148 -4.97 0.78 7.06
N TRP A 149 -3.85 0.15 6.70
CA TRP A 149 -2.50 0.58 7.10
C TRP A 149 -2.11 1.96 6.54
N LEU A 150 -2.67 2.37 5.40
CA LEU A 150 -2.39 3.67 4.78
C LEU A 150 -2.84 4.85 5.66
N PHE A 151 -3.84 4.61 6.50
CA PHE A 151 -4.47 5.62 7.36
C PHE A 151 -4.07 5.48 8.83
N ASP A 152 -2.95 4.81 9.10
CA ASP A 152 -2.51 4.50 10.46
C ASP A 152 -1.02 4.80 10.62
N SER A 153 -0.63 6.04 10.35
CA SER A 153 0.75 6.50 10.49
C SER A 153 1.29 6.35 11.90
N GLY A 154 0.43 6.37 12.92
CA GLY A 154 0.81 6.04 14.29
C GLY A 154 1.31 4.61 14.44
N TYR A 155 0.55 3.64 13.93
CA TYR A 155 0.95 2.24 13.88
C TYR A 155 2.27 2.04 13.12
N ILE A 156 2.41 2.65 11.95
CA ILE A 156 3.64 2.49 11.15
C ILE A 156 4.85 2.98 11.92
N MET A 157 4.76 4.14 12.57
CA MET A 157 5.87 4.69 13.36
C MET A 157 6.20 3.83 14.57
N GLU A 158 5.21 3.25 15.23
CA GLU A 158 5.41 2.31 16.34
C GLU A 158 6.17 1.06 15.86
N LYS A 159 5.73 0.44 14.76
CA LYS A 159 6.33 -0.80 14.24
C LYS A 159 7.74 -0.61 13.70
N VAL A 160 7.98 0.49 12.99
CA VAL A 160 9.28 0.78 12.37
C VAL A 160 10.32 1.26 13.40
N ASN A 161 9.91 1.99 14.45
CA ASN A 161 10.83 2.51 15.45
C ASN A 161 10.98 1.62 16.69
N ALA A 162 10.16 0.59 16.87
CA ALA A 162 10.36 -0.40 17.93
C ALA A 162 11.69 -1.13 17.69
N ARG A 163 12.70 -0.82 18.53
CA ARG A 163 13.99 -1.51 18.55
C ARG A 163 13.76 -2.96 18.97
#